data_AF-A0A971LWN0-F1
#
_entry.id   AF-A0A971LWN0-F1
#
_cell.length_a   1.000
_cell.length_b   1.000
_cell.length_c   1.000
_cell.angle_alpha   90.00
_cell.angle_beta   90.00
_cell.angle_gamma   90.00
#
_symmetry.space_group_name_H-M   'P 1'
#
loop_
_entity.id
_entity.type
_entity.pdbx_description
1 polymer ?
#
loop_
_entity_poly.entity_id
_entity_poly.type
_entity_poly.pdbx_seq_one_letter_code
_entity_poly.pdbx_strand_id
1 'polypeptide(L)'
;SSEDIRSIINDDGKIIDESKNLIQEIKFTISDGKNSIDIEIINENGITMNDIVREINSREELGIKASYDAGIGRFFLQTTGTGSEARIDISAEGEGKNFINALKLGYMKKGENGQYVYEEFKIDENNKAFVQGQDAIISFNGARGITSSSNRITINGITMNLTDIGEFTITVSTDVDGIIEKIEKFIEEYNQLVDMTNKVLSEKRYRDYLPLTAEQKKEMEKEDIELWEEKAKSGLLRNDEIISRTMLKVRQSLYEKFTVEEGFSGVYSLITDIGIGTEEYSRGSAGGRIKIIDRQKLEEALIKNPEAVLEMLFKESEPPTKNEDGTYNNDGKKGGILARIHDNLMGGMEEIIKKSGTGEDADLYRSVRGNMLLDFVTEFGSISLLDRDVLRYNRRIDDLNDMLIRKENSYYAQFTALERAIARMNQQSLWLMQQFMGQ
;
A
#
# COMPACT_ATOMS: atom_id res chain seq x y z
N SER A 1 -34.96 3.87 43.67
CA SER A 1 -33.53 3.70 43.36
C SER A 1 -33.07 2.30 43.76
N SER A 2 -33.73 1.25 43.26
CA SER A 2 -33.66 -0.13 43.79
C SER A 2 -32.41 -0.93 43.38
N GLU A 3 -31.52 -0.37 42.56
CA GLU A 3 -30.38 -1.05 41.92
C GLU A 3 -29.01 -0.58 42.44
N ASP A 4 -28.95 0.25 43.49
CA ASP A 4 -27.67 0.67 44.08
C ASP A 4 -27.07 -0.49 44.91
N ILE A 5 -25.84 -0.93 44.56
CA ILE A 5 -25.14 -2.02 45.24
C ILE A 5 -24.25 -1.54 46.40
N ARG A 6 -24.27 -0.24 46.74
CA ARG A 6 -23.49 0.28 47.89
C ARG A 6 -23.86 -0.36 49.22
N SER A 7 -25.02 -0.99 49.33
CA SER A 7 -25.41 -1.73 50.55
C SER A 7 -24.52 -2.94 50.85
N ILE A 8 -23.81 -3.47 49.86
CA ILE A 8 -22.86 -4.59 50.03
C ILE A 8 -21.39 -4.14 50.03
N ILE A 9 -21.13 -2.84 50.16
CA ILE A 9 -19.78 -2.28 50.18
C ILE A 9 -19.62 -1.41 51.43
N ASN A 10 -18.55 -1.60 52.19
CA ASN A 10 -18.23 -0.76 53.34
C ASN A 10 -17.56 0.57 52.93
N ASP A 11 -17.31 1.46 53.90
CA ASP A 11 -16.68 2.77 53.65
C ASP A 11 -15.26 2.67 53.06
N ASP A 12 -14.58 1.53 53.24
CA ASP A 12 -13.26 1.23 52.69
C ASP A 12 -13.31 0.61 51.27
N GLY A 13 -14.50 0.47 50.67
CA GLY A 13 -14.67 -0.11 49.33
C GLY A 13 -14.61 -1.64 49.27
N LYS A 14 -14.73 -2.33 50.42
CA LYS A 14 -14.68 -3.79 50.55
C LYS A 14 -16.08 -4.39 50.62
N ILE A 15 -16.22 -5.59 50.08
CA ILE A 15 -17.49 -6.32 50.02
C ILE A 15 -17.81 -6.92 51.39
N ILE A 16 -19.06 -6.75 51.81
CA ILE A 16 -19.57 -7.23 53.10
C ILE A 16 -20.79 -8.16 52.93
N ASP A 17 -20.96 -9.09 53.86
CA ASP A 17 -22.14 -9.95 53.95
C ASP A 17 -23.37 -9.22 54.55
N GLU A 18 -24.51 -9.89 54.63
CA GLU A 18 -25.75 -9.34 55.23
C GLU A 18 -25.59 -8.96 56.72
N SER A 19 -24.64 -9.60 57.41
CA SER A 19 -24.29 -9.32 58.81
C SER A 19 -23.21 -8.24 58.96
N LYS A 20 -22.78 -7.61 57.86
CA LYS A 20 -21.71 -6.60 57.76
C LYS A 20 -20.31 -7.11 58.07
N ASN A 21 -20.05 -8.41 57.98
CA ASN A 21 -18.69 -8.96 58.05
C ASN A 21 -18.00 -8.85 56.69
N LEU A 22 -16.67 -8.73 56.71
CA LEU A 22 -15.88 -8.73 55.48
C LEU A 22 -15.94 -10.10 54.81
N ILE A 23 -16.28 -10.12 53.52
CA ILE A 23 -16.16 -11.33 52.71
C ILE A 23 -14.69 -11.53 52.32
N GLN A 24 -14.13 -12.65 52.75
CA GLN A 24 -12.73 -13.02 52.52
C GLN A 24 -12.55 -13.98 51.34
N GLU A 25 -13.62 -14.67 50.93
CA GLU A 25 -13.61 -15.63 49.82
C GLU A 25 -14.91 -15.49 49.00
N ILE A 26 -14.78 -15.37 47.67
CA ILE A 26 -15.89 -15.42 46.72
C ILE A 26 -15.56 -16.45 45.64
N LYS A 27 -16.49 -17.40 45.43
CA LYS A 27 -16.36 -18.45 44.43
C LYS A 27 -17.60 -18.58 43.56
N PHE A 28 -17.44 -18.54 42.24
CA PHE A 28 -18.50 -18.80 41.27
C PHE A 28 -17.89 -19.26 39.93
N THR A 29 -18.64 -20.02 39.16
CA THR A 29 -18.28 -20.38 37.79
C THR A 29 -18.97 -19.44 36.82
N ILE A 30 -18.22 -18.90 35.86
CA ILE A 30 -18.75 -18.09 34.76
C ILE A 30 -18.46 -18.76 33.41
N SER A 31 -19.43 -18.77 32.51
CA SER A 31 -19.30 -19.35 31.18
C SER A 31 -19.90 -18.43 30.13
N ASP A 32 -19.26 -18.38 28.96
CA ASP A 32 -19.75 -17.65 27.79
C ASP A 32 -20.60 -18.52 26.83
N GLY A 33 -20.90 -19.75 27.25
CA GLY A 33 -21.57 -20.78 26.46
C GLY A 33 -20.61 -21.71 25.71
N LYS A 34 -19.33 -21.33 25.55
CA LYS A 34 -18.27 -22.15 24.93
C LYS A 34 -17.19 -22.52 25.94
N ASN A 35 -16.69 -21.54 26.68
CA ASN A 35 -15.65 -21.66 27.69
C ASN A 35 -16.26 -21.41 29.07
N SER A 36 -15.84 -22.21 30.04
CA SER A 36 -16.31 -22.15 31.43
C SER A 36 -15.11 -22.04 32.37
N ILE A 37 -15.14 -21.08 33.28
CA ILE A 37 -14.03 -20.78 34.18
C ILE A 37 -14.55 -20.60 35.60
N ASP A 38 -13.85 -21.22 36.55
CA ASP A 38 -14.08 -21.01 37.97
C ASP A 38 -13.33 -19.75 38.42
N ILE A 39 -14.09 -18.79 38.95
CA ILE A 39 -13.57 -17.57 39.57
C ILE A 39 -13.50 -17.84 41.07
N GLU A 40 -12.29 -17.75 41.61
CA GLU A 40 -12.01 -17.89 43.04
C GLU A 40 -11.14 -16.73 43.47
N ILE A 41 -11.65 -15.92 44.39
CA ILE A 41 -10.96 -14.72 44.89
C ILE A 41 -10.87 -14.86 46.39
N ILE A 42 -9.64 -14.87 46.90
CA ILE A 42 -9.34 -14.99 48.33
C ILE A 42 -8.52 -13.76 48.76
N ASN A 43 -9.02 -13.00 49.73
CA ASN A 43 -8.31 -11.88 50.33
C ASN A 43 -8.70 -11.74 51.81
N GLU A 44 -7.78 -12.07 52.71
CA GLU A 44 -7.97 -11.98 54.16
C GLU A 44 -8.28 -10.55 54.62
N ASN A 45 -7.80 -9.54 53.87
CA ASN A 45 -8.05 -8.12 54.16
C ASN A 45 -9.40 -7.63 53.59
N GLY A 46 -10.19 -8.49 52.95
CA GLY A 46 -11.46 -8.18 52.31
C GLY A 46 -11.34 -7.92 50.81
N ILE A 47 -12.31 -8.40 50.05
CA ILE A 47 -12.35 -8.34 48.58
C ILE A 47 -12.96 -7.01 48.12
N THR A 48 -12.40 -6.38 47.10
CA THR A 48 -12.99 -5.18 46.46
C THR A 48 -13.66 -5.53 45.14
N MET A 49 -14.59 -4.68 44.68
CA MET A 49 -15.25 -4.87 43.38
C MET A 49 -14.26 -4.85 42.20
N ASN A 50 -13.18 -4.07 42.32
CA ASN A 50 -12.12 -4.02 41.31
C ASN A 50 -11.31 -5.30 41.25
N ASP A 51 -11.17 -6.03 42.36
CA ASP A 51 -10.53 -7.35 42.34
C ASP A 51 -11.34 -8.34 41.50
N ILE A 52 -12.67 -8.28 41.60
CA ILE A 52 -13.60 -9.11 40.82
C ILE A 52 -13.54 -8.75 39.33
N VAL A 53 -13.60 -7.45 39.02
CA VAL A 53 -13.47 -6.98 37.63
C VAL A 53 -12.15 -7.42 37.02
N ARG A 54 -11.04 -7.28 37.77
CA ARG A 54 -9.71 -7.67 37.31
C ARG A 54 -9.63 -9.18 37.10
N GLU A 55 -10.16 -9.98 38.02
CA GLU A 55 -10.13 -11.43 37.92
C GLU A 55 -10.89 -11.91 36.68
N ILE A 56 -12.12 -11.44 36.45
CA ILE A 56 -12.90 -11.79 35.25
C ILE A 56 -12.18 -11.34 33.98
N ASN A 57 -11.73 -10.09 33.92
CA ASN A 57 -11.08 -9.55 32.72
C ASN A 57 -9.68 -10.12 32.45
N SER A 58 -9.05 -10.76 33.43
CA SER A 58 -7.76 -11.44 33.24
C SER A 58 -7.88 -12.76 32.47
N ARG A 59 -9.10 -13.29 32.32
CA ARG A 59 -9.37 -14.55 31.62
C ARG A 59 -9.64 -14.28 30.15
N GLU A 60 -8.59 -14.20 29.34
CA GLU A 60 -8.70 -13.90 27.89
C GLU A 60 -9.53 -14.93 27.10
N GLU A 61 -9.59 -16.17 27.58
CA GLU A 61 -10.38 -17.24 26.97
C GLU A 61 -11.89 -17.06 27.19
N LEU A 62 -12.29 -16.21 28.14
CA LEU A 62 -13.69 -15.92 28.43
C LEU A 62 -14.18 -14.77 27.55
N GLY A 63 -15.19 -15.01 26.71
CA GLY A 63 -15.85 -13.99 25.89
C GLY A 63 -16.70 -12.99 26.66
N ILE A 64 -16.37 -12.71 27.94
CA ILE A 64 -17.13 -11.84 28.84
C ILE A 64 -16.19 -10.80 29.45
N LYS A 65 -16.64 -9.55 29.52
CA LYS A 65 -15.96 -8.45 30.19
C LYS A 65 -16.80 -7.92 31.33
N ALA A 66 -16.15 -7.66 32.46
CA ALA A 66 -16.72 -7.02 33.62
C ALA A 66 -16.29 -5.55 33.71
N SER A 67 -17.14 -4.70 34.28
CA SER A 67 -16.76 -3.34 34.70
C SER A 67 -17.58 -2.91 35.91
N TYR A 68 -17.00 -2.02 36.72
CA TYR A 68 -17.65 -1.48 37.90
C TYR A 68 -17.48 0.04 37.92
N ASP A 69 -18.58 0.76 38.15
CA ASP A 69 -18.58 2.21 38.33
C ASP A 69 -19.02 2.55 39.76
N ALA A 70 -18.07 3.07 40.55
CA ALA A 70 -18.30 3.47 41.94
C ALA A 70 -19.15 4.75 42.08
N GLY A 71 -19.14 5.62 41.08
CA GLY A 71 -19.88 6.89 41.06
C GLY A 71 -21.39 6.67 41.01
N ILE A 72 -21.83 5.64 40.28
CA ILE A 72 -23.23 5.22 40.24
C ILE A 72 -23.53 3.95 41.04
N GLY A 73 -22.51 3.27 41.58
CA GLY A 73 -22.66 2.05 42.36
C GLY A 73 -23.27 0.93 41.54
N ARG A 74 -22.70 0.63 40.35
CA ARG A 74 -23.21 -0.42 39.44
C ARG A 74 -22.11 -1.29 38.89
N PHE A 75 -22.42 -2.58 38.78
CA PHE A 75 -21.59 -3.60 38.14
C PHE A 75 -22.19 -3.99 36.81
N PHE A 76 -21.34 -4.19 35.80
CA PHE A 76 -21.75 -4.56 34.45
C PHE A 76 -20.99 -5.79 33.98
N LEU A 77 -21.71 -6.69 33.31
CA LEU A 77 -21.17 -7.81 32.56
C LEU A 77 -21.65 -7.71 31.12
N GLN A 78 -20.75 -7.89 30.16
CA GLN A 78 -21.08 -7.87 28.74
C GLN A 78 -20.28 -8.93 28.00
N THR A 79 -20.91 -9.55 27.01
CA THR A 79 -20.21 -10.44 26.07
C THR A 79 -19.37 -9.61 25.09
N THR A 80 -18.27 -10.16 24.60
CA THR A 80 -17.46 -9.54 23.54
C THR A 80 -18.05 -9.76 22.15
N GLY A 81 -18.87 -10.80 21.99
CA GLY A 81 -19.65 -11.10 20.79
C GLY A 81 -21.14 -10.77 20.95
N THR A 82 -21.85 -10.88 19.84
CA THR A 82 -23.31 -10.72 19.73
C THR A 82 -23.94 -11.99 19.15
N GLY A 83 -25.27 -12.05 19.11
CA GLY A 83 -26.01 -13.20 18.58
C GLY A 83 -26.41 -14.22 19.64
N SER A 84 -27.07 -15.29 19.21
CA SER A 84 -27.57 -16.34 20.11
C SER A 84 -26.47 -17.17 20.75
N GLU A 85 -25.26 -17.21 20.17
CA GLU A 85 -24.12 -17.88 20.79
C GLU A 85 -23.49 -17.08 21.93
N ALA A 86 -23.72 -15.76 21.98
CA ALA A 86 -23.20 -14.92 23.05
C ALA A 86 -24.08 -15.10 24.30
N ARG A 87 -23.53 -15.75 25.33
CA ARG A 87 -24.25 -16.05 26.57
C ARG A 87 -23.42 -15.63 27.78
N ILE A 88 -24.10 -15.35 28.88
CA ILE A 88 -23.48 -15.24 30.20
C ILE A 88 -24.19 -16.24 31.10
N ASP A 89 -23.48 -17.27 31.51
CA ASP A 89 -23.90 -18.31 32.43
C ASP A 89 -23.13 -18.15 33.73
N ILE A 90 -23.84 -18.06 34.86
CA ILE A 90 -23.20 -18.04 36.18
C ILE A 90 -23.78 -19.18 37.03
N SER A 91 -22.89 -19.97 37.63
CA SER A 91 -23.21 -20.99 38.62
C SER A 91 -22.51 -20.65 39.92
N ALA A 92 -23.26 -20.53 41.02
CA ALA A 92 -22.68 -20.10 42.30
C ALA A 92 -23.45 -20.68 43.49
N GLU A 93 -22.73 -20.99 44.57
CA GLU A 93 -23.28 -21.48 45.83
C GLU A 93 -22.78 -20.61 46.99
N GLY A 94 -23.43 -20.72 48.16
CA GLY A 94 -23.02 -20.02 49.39
C GLY A 94 -22.82 -18.51 49.19
N GLU A 95 -21.67 -17.99 49.63
CA GLU A 95 -21.33 -16.56 49.52
C GLU A 95 -21.26 -16.07 48.07
N GLY A 96 -20.85 -16.92 47.12
CA GLY A 96 -20.83 -16.55 45.70
C GLY A 96 -22.24 -16.28 45.16
N LYS A 97 -23.21 -17.11 45.57
CA LYS A 97 -24.63 -16.90 45.22
C LYS A 97 -25.19 -15.61 45.82
N ASN A 98 -24.90 -15.38 47.10
CA ASN A 98 -25.33 -14.17 47.81
C ASN A 98 -24.75 -12.92 47.14
N PHE A 99 -23.45 -12.95 46.81
CA PHE A 99 -22.77 -11.87 46.11
C PHE A 99 -23.38 -11.56 44.75
N ILE A 100 -23.53 -12.55 43.85
CA ILE A 100 -24.07 -12.34 42.50
C ILE A 100 -25.50 -11.80 42.57
N ASN A 101 -26.33 -12.33 43.47
CA ASN A 101 -27.70 -11.83 43.66
C ASN A 101 -27.73 -10.40 44.23
N ALA A 102 -26.78 -10.05 45.08
CA ALA A 102 -26.65 -8.71 45.64
C ALA A 102 -26.13 -7.67 44.64
N LEU A 103 -25.50 -8.08 43.53
CA LEU A 103 -25.16 -7.19 42.42
C LEU A 103 -26.39 -6.62 41.70
N LYS A 104 -27.57 -7.22 41.89
CA LYS A 104 -28.85 -6.79 41.28
C LYS A 104 -28.73 -6.55 39.78
N LEU A 105 -28.00 -7.43 39.11
CA LEU A 105 -27.84 -7.39 37.66
C LEU A 105 -29.22 -7.58 37.01
N GLY A 106 -29.42 -6.92 35.88
CA GLY A 106 -30.65 -7.03 35.12
C GLY A 106 -30.37 -6.88 33.64
N TYR A 107 -31.30 -7.40 32.84
CA TYR A 107 -31.21 -7.35 31.39
C TYR A 107 -32.59 -7.14 30.78
N MET A 108 -32.60 -6.57 29.58
CA MET A 108 -33.83 -6.42 28.81
C MET A 108 -34.02 -7.65 27.95
N LYS A 109 -35.17 -8.29 28.09
CA LYS A 109 -35.57 -9.44 27.28
C LYS A 109 -36.80 -9.08 26.48
N LYS A 110 -36.83 -9.51 25.23
CA LYS A 110 -38.03 -9.34 24.39
C LYS A 110 -39.10 -10.34 24.84
N GLY A 111 -40.24 -9.83 25.31
CA GLY A 111 -41.41 -10.63 25.65
C GLY A 111 -42.15 -11.12 24.41
N GLU A 112 -43.11 -12.05 24.60
CA GLU A 112 -43.90 -12.65 23.51
C GLU A 112 -44.71 -11.62 22.69
N ASN A 113 -45.06 -10.50 23.31
CA ASN A 113 -45.77 -9.38 22.68
C ASN A 113 -44.84 -8.44 21.90
N GLY A 114 -43.55 -8.73 21.81
CA GLY A 114 -42.54 -7.93 21.11
C GLY A 114 -42.02 -6.72 21.88
N GLN A 115 -42.51 -6.46 23.10
CA GLN A 115 -41.99 -5.40 23.97
C GLN A 115 -40.80 -5.90 24.81
N TYR A 116 -39.84 -5.02 25.07
CA TYR A 116 -38.75 -5.33 25.98
C TYR A 116 -39.22 -5.21 27.43
N VAL A 117 -39.01 -6.27 28.21
CA VAL A 117 -39.29 -6.37 29.63
C VAL A 117 -37.97 -6.47 30.38
N TYR A 118 -37.88 -5.78 31.52
CA TYR A 118 -36.74 -5.90 32.41
C TYR A 118 -36.86 -7.21 33.23
N GLU A 119 -35.84 -8.06 33.17
CA GLU A 119 -35.71 -9.24 34.02
C GLU A 119 -34.47 -9.10 34.91
N GLU A 120 -34.59 -9.49 36.18
CA GLU A 120 -33.45 -9.58 37.09
C GLU A 120 -32.62 -10.82 36.76
N PHE A 121 -31.30 -10.66 36.66
CA PHE A 121 -30.36 -11.77 36.59
C PHE A 121 -30.08 -12.27 38.00
N LYS A 122 -30.76 -13.36 38.39
CA LYS A 122 -30.72 -13.92 39.74
C LYS A 122 -30.44 -15.42 39.71
N ILE A 123 -29.47 -15.86 40.51
CA ILE A 123 -29.14 -17.27 40.73
C ILE A 123 -30.32 -17.95 41.42
N ASP A 124 -30.89 -18.94 40.75
CA ASP A 124 -32.10 -19.67 41.16
C ASP A 124 -31.83 -20.73 42.24
N GLU A 125 -32.83 -21.54 42.58
CA GLU A 125 -32.71 -22.65 43.54
C GLU A 125 -31.78 -23.77 43.05
N ASN A 126 -31.54 -23.87 41.74
CA ASN A 126 -30.59 -24.79 41.12
C ASN A 126 -29.16 -24.24 41.05
N ASN A 127 -28.90 -23.12 41.74
CA ASN A 127 -27.60 -22.45 41.81
C ASN A 127 -27.11 -21.95 40.44
N LYS A 128 -28.02 -21.61 39.52
CA LYS A 128 -27.67 -21.11 38.18
C LYS A 128 -28.48 -19.89 37.76
N ALA A 129 -27.88 -19.05 36.90
CA ALA A 129 -28.56 -17.98 36.17
C ALA A 129 -27.93 -17.85 34.78
N PHE A 130 -28.74 -17.46 33.80
CA PHE A 130 -28.22 -17.19 32.46
C PHE A 130 -28.97 -16.10 31.72
N VAL A 131 -28.24 -15.44 30.82
CA VAL A 131 -28.78 -14.54 29.80
C VAL A 131 -28.12 -14.85 28.47
N GLN A 132 -28.92 -14.87 27.40
CA GLN A 132 -28.48 -15.19 26.05
C GLN A 132 -28.80 -14.04 25.10
N GLY A 133 -27.87 -13.73 24.21
CA GLY A 133 -28.06 -12.79 23.11
C GLY A 133 -29.05 -13.31 22.07
N GLN A 134 -29.36 -12.48 21.09
CA GLN A 134 -30.29 -12.83 20.01
C GLN A 134 -29.64 -12.52 18.67
N ASP A 135 -29.86 -13.40 17.70
CA ASP A 135 -29.49 -13.13 16.31
C ASP A 135 -30.44 -12.10 15.71
N ALA A 136 -29.89 -11.23 14.87
CA ALA A 136 -30.68 -10.40 13.98
C ALA A 136 -31.37 -11.27 12.93
N ILE A 137 -32.63 -10.93 12.62
CA ILE A 137 -33.42 -11.61 11.59
C ILE A 137 -33.83 -10.59 10.55
N ILE A 138 -33.42 -10.80 9.30
CA ILE A 138 -33.73 -9.93 8.17
C ILE A 138 -34.42 -10.72 7.05
N SER A 139 -35.36 -10.06 6.36
CA SER A 139 -35.92 -10.57 5.11
C SER A 139 -35.51 -9.62 3.99
N PHE A 140 -34.94 -10.15 2.91
CA PHE A 140 -34.38 -9.36 1.82
C PHE A 140 -34.74 -9.97 0.46
N ASN A 141 -35.31 -9.18 -0.46
CA ASN A 141 -35.69 -9.59 -1.82
C ASN A 141 -36.38 -10.97 -1.92
N GLY A 142 -37.32 -11.24 -1.01
CA GLY A 142 -38.10 -12.48 -0.99
C GLY A 142 -37.47 -13.64 -0.20
N ALA A 143 -36.18 -13.59 0.10
CA ALA A 143 -35.56 -14.47 1.09
C ALA A 143 -35.99 -14.04 2.49
N ARG A 144 -36.69 -14.91 3.21
CA ARG A 144 -37.23 -14.62 4.55
C ARG A 144 -36.39 -15.28 5.62
N GLY A 145 -36.25 -14.61 6.76
CA GLY A 145 -35.67 -15.20 7.97
C GLY A 145 -34.16 -15.45 7.90
N ILE A 146 -33.41 -14.61 7.18
CA ILE A 146 -31.94 -14.66 7.20
C ILE A 146 -31.49 -14.26 8.60
N THR A 147 -30.79 -15.17 9.28
CA THR A 147 -30.27 -14.94 10.63
C THR A 147 -28.82 -14.46 10.57
N SER A 148 -28.43 -13.57 11.49
CA SER A 148 -27.04 -13.16 11.67
C SER A 148 -26.76 -12.88 13.14
N SER A 149 -25.59 -13.31 13.60
CA SER A 149 -25.11 -12.98 14.94
C SER A 149 -24.72 -11.51 15.11
N SER A 150 -24.59 -10.75 14.02
CA SER A 150 -24.19 -9.33 14.03
C SER A 150 -25.24 -8.44 13.38
N ASN A 151 -25.35 -7.21 13.86
CA ASN A 151 -26.15 -6.17 13.20
C ASN A 151 -25.49 -5.64 11.92
N ARG A 152 -24.24 -6.02 11.63
CA ARG A 152 -23.58 -5.73 10.34
C ARG A 152 -23.67 -6.96 9.45
N ILE A 153 -24.53 -6.90 8.44
CA ILE A 153 -24.83 -8.04 7.55
C ILE A 153 -24.48 -7.70 6.12
N THR A 154 -23.83 -8.62 5.41
CA THR A 154 -23.58 -8.50 3.96
C THR A 154 -24.45 -9.48 3.20
N ILE A 155 -25.34 -8.99 2.32
CA ILE A 155 -26.21 -9.81 1.46
C ILE A 155 -26.07 -9.33 0.02
N ASN A 156 -25.78 -10.24 -0.92
CA ASN A 156 -25.57 -9.93 -2.35
C ASN A 156 -24.59 -8.77 -2.59
N GLY A 157 -23.49 -8.71 -1.81
CA GLY A 157 -22.49 -7.64 -1.91
C GLY A 157 -22.87 -6.32 -1.25
N ILE A 158 -24.07 -6.20 -0.67
CA ILE A 158 -24.54 -5.01 0.06
C ILE A 158 -24.28 -5.23 1.55
N THR A 159 -23.40 -4.41 2.13
CA THR A 159 -23.20 -4.38 3.58
C THR A 159 -24.16 -3.39 4.23
N MET A 160 -24.98 -3.90 5.14
CA MET A 160 -26.01 -3.16 5.88
C MET A 160 -25.67 -3.14 7.36
N ASN A 161 -25.92 -2.00 8.02
CA ASN A 161 -25.90 -1.89 9.47
C ASN A 161 -27.36 -1.76 9.96
N LEU A 162 -27.85 -2.79 10.64
CA LEU A 162 -29.18 -2.82 11.22
C LEU A 162 -29.21 -1.91 12.46
N THR A 163 -30.16 -1.00 12.49
CA THR A 163 -30.29 0.00 13.55
C THR A 163 -31.60 -0.15 14.33
N ASP A 164 -32.67 -0.56 13.66
CA ASP A 164 -33.97 -0.78 14.28
C ASP A 164 -34.78 -1.85 13.52
N ILE A 165 -35.88 -2.30 14.12
CA ILE A 165 -36.82 -3.24 13.54
C ILE A 165 -37.81 -2.48 12.66
N GLY A 166 -37.92 -2.85 11.39
CA GLY A 166 -38.89 -2.25 10.48
C GLY A 166 -38.77 -2.73 9.05
N GLU A 167 -39.57 -2.12 8.19
CA GLU A 167 -39.46 -2.28 6.74
C GLU A 167 -38.48 -1.25 6.17
N PHE A 168 -37.75 -1.62 5.13
CA PHE A 168 -36.78 -0.75 4.48
C PHE A 168 -36.77 -0.98 2.97
N THR A 169 -36.25 -0.02 2.22
CA THR A 169 -36.05 -0.13 0.76
C THR A 169 -34.62 0.30 0.44
N ILE A 170 -33.93 -0.49 -0.38
CA ILE A 170 -32.58 -0.18 -0.87
C ILE A 170 -32.66 0.09 -2.36
N THR A 171 -32.11 1.24 -2.78
CA THR A 171 -31.90 1.56 -4.18
C THR A 171 -30.41 1.47 -4.46
N VAL A 172 -30.04 0.67 -5.46
CA VAL A 172 -28.65 0.55 -5.91
C VAL A 172 -28.57 1.24 -7.27
N SER A 173 -27.67 2.21 -7.39
CA SER A 173 -27.39 2.93 -8.63
C SER A 173 -25.89 3.03 -8.84
N THR A 174 -25.47 3.13 -10.11
CA THR A 174 -24.08 3.38 -10.47
C THR A 174 -23.68 4.78 -10.04
N ASP A 175 -22.55 4.89 -9.34
CA ASP A 175 -21.93 6.17 -8.96
C ASP A 175 -21.18 6.75 -10.17
N VAL A 176 -21.90 7.51 -11.00
CA VAL A 176 -21.35 8.12 -12.23
C VAL A 176 -20.32 9.20 -11.89
N ASP A 177 -20.59 10.00 -10.86
CA ASP A 177 -19.70 11.09 -10.45
C ASP A 177 -18.34 10.55 -9.98
N GLY A 178 -18.35 9.49 -9.16
CA GLY A 178 -17.12 8.83 -8.72
C GLY A 178 -16.31 8.20 -9.85
N ILE A 179 -16.94 7.79 -10.96
CA ILE A 179 -16.24 7.32 -12.16
C ILE A 179 -15.62 8.51 -12.92
N ILE A 180 -16.37 9.60 -13.09
CA ILE A 180 -15.88 10.81 -13.78
C ILE A 180 -14.68 11.41 -13.04
N GLU A 181 -14.72 11.49 -11.70
CA GLU A 181 -13.60 11.99 -10.90
C GLU A 181 -12.32 11.17 -11.14
N LYS A 182 -12.42 9.84 -11.23
CA LYS A 182 -11.28 8.98 -11.56
C LYS A 182 -10.76 9.20 -12.98
N ILE A 183 -11.65 9.44 -13.94
CA ILE A 183 -11.27 9.78 -15.32
C ILE A 183 -10.56 11.14 -15.37
N GLU A 184 -11.07 12.14 -14.65
CA GLU A 184 -10.45 13.47 -14.55
C GLU A 184 -9.05 13.38 -13.96
N LYS A 185 -8.87 12.59 -12.89
CA LYS A 185 -7.55 12.34 -12.29
C LYS A 185 -6.59 11.65 -13.26
N PHE A 186 -7.05 10.64 -14.00
CA PHE A 186 -6.24 10.00 -15.03
C PHE A 186 -5.79 11.00 -16.11
N ILE A 187 -6.71 11.85 -16.58
CA ILE A 187 -6.42 12.90 -17.57
C ILE A 187 -5.36 13.86 -17.03
N GLU A 188 -5.45 14.24 -15.75
CA GLU A 188 -4.46 15.08 -15.10
C GLU A 188 -3.06 14.43 -15.06
N GLU A 189 -2.96 13.20 -14.56
CA GLU A 189 -1.69 12.47 -14.47
C GLU A 189 -1.07 12.22 -15.87
N TYR A 190 -1.90 11.89 -16.86
CA TYR A 190 -1.46 11.77 -18.25
C TYR A 190 -0.89 13.09 -18.79
N ASN A 191 -1.58 14.21 -18.55
CA ASN A 191 -1.14 15.53 -19.02
C ASN A 191 0.16 15.97 -18.33
N GLN A 192 0.32 15.68 -17.04
CA GLN A 192 1.58 15.90 -16.32
C GLN A 192 2.73 15.08 -16.92
N LEU A 193 2.49 13.82 -17.26
CA LEU A 193 3.49 12.97 -17.93
C LEU A 193 3.87 13.53 -19.31
N VAL A 194 2.88 13.97 -20.10
CA VAL A 194 3.11 14.60 -21.41
C VAL A 194 3.97 15.87 -21.26
N ASP A 195 3.70 16.71 -20.27
CA ASP A 195 4.45 17.94 -20.04
C ASP A 195 5.89 17.65 -19.59
N MET A 196 6.06 16.75 -18.63
CA MET A 196 7.38 16.32 -18.15
C MET A 196 8.20 15.74 -19.30
N THR A 197 7.62 14.87 -20.12
CA THR A 197 8.30 14.27 -21.25
C THR A 197 8.72 15.32 -22.28
N ASN A 198 7.83 16.24 -22.64
CA ASN A 198 8.16 17.30 -23.59
C ASN A 198 9.22 18.25 -23.07
N LYS A 199 9.20 18.59 -21.78
CA LYS A 199 10.25 19.39 -21.13
C LYS A 199 11.61 18.71 -21.31
N VAL A 200 11.73 17.47 -20.85
CA VAL A 200 12.98 16.70 -20.88
C VAL A 200 13.50 16.47 -22.32
N LEU A 201 12.61 16.23 -23.28
CA LEU A 201 12.97 16.04 -24.68
C LEU A 201 13.38 17.32 -25.42
N SER A 202 12.95 18.50 -24.93
CA SER A 202 13.18 19.81 -25.58
C SER A 202 14.22 20.68 -24.88
N GLU A 203 14.70 20.28 -23.69
CA GLU A 203 15.68 21.01 -22.91
C GLU A 203 16.95 21.37 -23.69
N LYS A 204 17.48 22.57 -23.43
CA LYS A 204 18.72 23.05 -24.02
C LYS A 204 19.90 22.37 -23.35
N ARG A 205 20.72 21.68 -24.14
CA ARG A 205 21.99 21.10 -23.65
C ARG A 205 23.04 22.18 -23.42
N TYR A 206 23.54 22.29 -22.19
CA TYR A 206 24.66 23.18 -21.85
C TYR A 206 25.98 22.40 -21.90
N ARG A 207 26.72 22.53 -23.01
CA ARG A 207 27.94 21.75 -23.25
C ARG A 207 29.12 22.12 -22.34
N ASP A 208 29.13 23.34 -21.82
CA ASP A 208 30.22 23.87 -21.00
C ASP A 208 30.20 23.35 -19.55
N TYR A 209 29.08 22.73 -19.14
CA TYR A 209 28.89 22.17 -17.80
C TYR A 209 29.16 20.67 -17.83
N LEU A 210 30.39 20.28 -17.48
CA LEU A 210 30.81 18.88 -17.37
C LEU A 210 30.45 18.30 -15.98
N PRO A 211 30.31 16.97 -15.84
CA PRO A 211 30.16 16.33 -14.54
C PRO A 211 31.33 16.67 -13.61
N LEU A 212 31.03 17.14 -12.40
CA LEU A 212 32.04 17.50 -11.40
C LEU A 212 32.73 16.24 -10.84
N THR A 213 34.05 16.31 -10.69
CA THR A 213 34.82 15.27 -10.00
C THR A 213 34.56 15.32 -8.49
N ALA A 214 34.86 14.23 -7.78
CA ALA A 214 34.71 14.18 -6.32
C ALA A 214 35.55 15.25 -5.60
N GLU A 215 36.70 15.64 -6.18
CA GLU A 215 37.56 16.70 -5.65
C GLU A 215 36.92 18.08 -5.86
N GLN A 216 36.42 18.37 -7.07
CA GLN A 216 35.71 19.62 -7.37
C GLN A 216 34.47 19.80 -6.48
N LYS A 217 33.72 18.73 -6.23
CA LYS A 217 32.55 18.78 -5.33
C LYS A 217 32.93 19.09 -3.88
N LYS A 218 34.14 18.76 -3.42
CA LYS A 218 34.58 19.09 -2.06
C LYS A 218 35.00 20.56 -1.92
N GLU A 219 35.34 21.21 -3.02
CA GLU A 219 35.80 22.59 -3.07
C GLU A 219 34.66 23.59 -3.36
N MET A 220 33.44 23.10 -3.61
CA MET A 220 32.27 23.92 -3.95
C MET A 220 31.21 23.90 -2.85
N GLU A 221 30.44 24.97 -2.75
CA GLU A 221 29.25 25.05 -1.89
C GLU A 221 28.12 24.18 -2.44
N LYS A 222 27.26 23.68 -1.54
CA LYS A 222 26.21 22.72 -1.91
C LYS A 222 25.23 23.27 -2.96
N GLU A 223 24.81 24.53 -2.81
CA GLU A 223 23.89 25.19 -3.75
C GLU A 223 24.50 25.34 -5.16
N ASP A 224 25.81 25.65 -5.24
CA ASP A 224 26.53 25.75 -6.50
C ASP A 224 26.68 24.38 -7.17
N ILE A 225 26.91 23.32 -6.39
CA ILE A 225 26.93 21.93 -6.88
C ILE A 225 25.57 21.56 -7.47
N GLU A 226 24.48 21.84 -6.77
CA GLU A 226 23.12 21.53 -7.23
C GLU A 226 22.79 22.24 -8.57
N LEU A 227 23.06 23.55 -8.65
CA LEU A 227 22.86 24.33 -9.89
C LEU A 227 23.76 23.87 -11.03
N TRP A 228 25.01 23.50 -10.74
CA TRP A 228 25.93 22.97 -11.73
C TRP A 228 25.47 21.62 -12.26
N GLU A 229 25.06 20.72 -11.36
CA GLU A 229 24.52 19.41 -11.73
C GLU A 229 23.24 19.52 -12.53
N GLU A 230 22.34 20.46 -12.20
CA GLU A 230 21.13 20.71 -12.98
C GLU A 230 21.49 21.10 -14.43
N LYS A 231 22.42 22.05 -14.61
CA LYS A 231 22.89 22.46 -15.94
C LYS A 231 23.62 21.36 -16.68
N ALA A 232 24.42 20.56 -15.98
CA ALA A 232 25.14 19.42 -16.55
C ALA A 232 24.20 18.29 -17.00
N LYS A 233 23.09 18.09 -16.27
CA LYS A 233 22.04 17.11 -16.61
C LYS A 233 21.08 17.61 -17.70
N SER A 234 20.94 18.92 -17.85
CA SER A 234 19.99 19.50 -18.79
C SER A 234 20.28 19.11 -20.25
N GLY A 235 19.22 18.68 -20.95
CA GLY A 235 19.29 18.27 -22.34
C GLY A 235 20.07 16.96 -22.60
N LEU A 236 20.35 16.16 -21.56
CA LEU A 236 20.91 14.81 -21.73
C LEU A 236 19.94 13.87 -22.46
N LEU A 237 18.65 13.99 -22.16
CA LEU A 237 17.56 13.22 -22.77
C LEU A 237 16.92 13.94 -23.95
N ARG A 238 17.53 15.03 -24.44
CA ARG A 238 17.01 15.79 -25.57
C ARG A 238 16.92 14.88 -26.80
N ASN A 239 15.74 14.83 -27.42
CA ASN A 239 15.44 13.93 -28.54
C ASN A 239 15.72 12.44 -28.23
N ASP A 240 15.60 11.99 -26.97
CA ASP A 240 15.75 10.56 -26.67
C ASP A 240 14.69 9.74 -27.41
N GLU A 241 15.16 8.74 -28.14
CA GLU A 241 14.35 7.94 -29.06
C GLU A 241 13.37 7.02 -28.32
N ILE A 242 13.78 6.46 -27.18
CA ILE A 242 12.95 5.53 -26.40
C ILE A 242 11.76 6.29 -25.82
N ILE A 243 12.02 7.42 -25.16
CA ILE A 243 10.98 8.25 -24.57
C ILE A 243 10.03 8.77 -25.66
N SER A 244 10.58 9.28 -26.76
CA SER A 244 9.78 9.81 -27.88
C SER A 244 8.89 8.74 -28.53
N ARG A 245 9.44 7.54 -28.76
CA ARG A 245 8.70 6.40 -29.33
C ARG A 245 7.61 5.90 -28.37
N THR A 246 7.91 5.80 -27.08
CA THR A 246 6.95 5.36 -26.06
C THR A 246 5.75 6.30 -26.01
N MET A 247 5.98 7.62 -25.92
CA MET A 247 4.87 8.58 -25.93
C MET A 247 4.08 8.61 -27.23
N LEU A 248 4.73 8.35 -28.37
CA LEU A 248 4.04 8.19 -29.66
C LEU A 248 3.11 6.97 -29.64
N LYS A 249 3.58 5.81 -29.16
CA LYS A 249 2.75 4.59 -29.03
C LYS A 249 1.57 4.80 -28.09
N VAL A 250 1.81 5.40 -26.92
CA VAL A 250 0.77 5.78 -25.96
C VAL A 250 -0.30 6.65 -26.62
N ARG A 251 0.12 7.68 -27.38
CA ARG A 251 -0.81 8.55 -28.12
C ARG A 251 -1.57 7.81 -29.22
N GLN A 252 -0.93 6.89 -29.92
CA GLN A 252 -1.59 6.07 -30.94
C GLN A 252 -2.65 5.16 -30.31
N SER A 253 -2.36 4.53 -29.17
CA SER A 253 -3.32 3.65 -28.47
C SER A 253 -4.57 4.36 -27.98
N LEU A 254 -4.49 5.65 -27.59
CA LEU A 254 -5.66 6.47 -27.24
C LEU A 254 -6.69 6.56 -28.37
N TYR A 255 -6.24 6.56 -29.63
CA TYR A 255 -7.08 6.75 -30.81
C TYR A 255 -7.24 5.49 -31.66
N GLU A 256 -6.63 4.39 -31.24
CA GLU A 256 -6.80 3.11 -31.89
C GLU A 256 -8.12 2.48 -31.44
N LYS A 257 -8.98 2.16 -32.42
CA LYS A 257 -10.30 1.57 -32.16
C LYS A 257 -10.18 0.32 -31.30
N PHE A 258 -11.00 0.27 -30.26
CA PHE A 258 -11.27 -0.94 -29.50
C PHE A 258 -12.24 -1.83 -30.29
N THR A 259 -11.88 -3.09 -30.51
CA THR A 259 -12.69 -4.08 -31.22
C THR A 259 -12.73 -5.37 -30.42
N VAL A 260 -13.91 -5.92 -30.19
CA VAL A 260 -14.09 -7.25 -29.59
C VAL A 260 -14.45 -8.22 -30.71
N GLU A 261 -13.67 -9.30 -30.87
CA GLU A 261 -13.87 -10.29 -31.94
C GLU A 261 -15.12 -11.15 -31.75
N GLU A 262 -15.64 -11.27 -30.51
CA GLU A 262 -16.81 -12.09 -30.20
C GLU A 262 -18.03 -11.23 -29.85
N GLY A 263 -18.87 -10.94 -30.85
CA GLY A 263 -20.33 -10.93 -30.70
C GLY A 263 -21.02 -9.91 -29.78
N PHE A 264 -20.31 -8.99 -29.13
CA PHE A 264 -20.91 -7.83 -28.47
C PHE A 264 -20.26 -6.56 -28.98
N SER A 265 -21.05 -5.72 -29.66
CA SER A 265 -20.62 -4.40 -30.06
C SER A 265 -20.50 -3.54 -28.80
N GLY A 266 -19.28 -3.25 -28.36
CA GLY A 266 -19.08 -2.05 -27.57
C GLY A 266 -19.63 -0.88 -28.39
N VAL A 267 -20.71 -0.24 -27.92
CA VAL A 267 -21.31 0.95 -28.56
C VAL A 267 -20.26 2.05 -28.75
N TYR A 268 -19.22 2.02 -27.91
CA TYR A 268 -18.08 2.90 -27.92
C TYR A 268 -16.83 2.13 -28.39
N SER A 269 -16.14 2.66 -29.39
CA SER A 269 -14.90 2.07 -29.91
C SER A 269 -13.71 3.03 -29.82
N LEU A 270 -13.96 4.32 -29.76
CA LEU A 270 -12.97 5.38 -29.64
C LEU A 270 -13.16 6.16 -28.33
N ILE A 271 -12.07 6.71 -27.80
CA ILE A 271 -12.14 7.57 -26.60
C ILE A 271 -13.01 8.83 -26.82
N THR A 272 -13.13 9.27 -28.07
CA THR A 272 -14.01 10.36 -28.52
C THR A 272 -15.50 9.99 -28.49
N ASP A 273 -15.81 8.69 -28.53
CA ASP A 273 -17.20 8.23 -28.48
C ASP A 273 -17.80 8.47 -27.10
N ILE A 274 -16.96 8.52 -26.06
CA ILE A 274 -17.34 8.85 -24.69
C ILE A 274 -17.07 10.32 -24.31
N GLY A 275 -16.75 11.18 -25.28
CA GLY A 275 -16.59 12.63 -25.02
C GLY A 275 -15.23 13.04 -24.48
N ILE A 276 -14.19 12.22 -24.61
CA ILE A 276 -12.79 12.57 -24.29
C ILE A 276 -12.01 12.75 -25.59
N GLY A 277 -11.20 13.79 -25.68
CA GLY A 277 -10.41 14.08 -26.88
C GLY A 277 -9.12 14.82 -26.56
N THR A 278 -8.40 15.22 -27.59
CA THR A 278 -7.16 15.99 -27.45
C THR A 278 -7.46 17.50 -27.41
N GLU A 279 -6.69 18.23 -26.61
CA GLU A 279 -6.74 19.69 -26.61
C GLU A 279 -6.33 20.26 -27.96
N GLU A 280 -6.92 21.39 -28.34
CA GLU A 280 -6.49 22.10 -29.55
C GLU A 280 -5.02 22.51 -29.42
N TYR A 281 -4.28 22.39 -30.52
CA TYR A 281 -2.89 22.77 -30.54
C TYR A 281 -2.74 24.27 -30.25
N SER A 282 -1.97 24.61 -29.23
CA SER A 282 -1.54 25.96 -28.94
C SER A 282 -0.03 26.10 -29.15
N ARG A 283 0.40 27.25 -29.68
CA ARG A 283 1.82 27.53 -29.93
C ARG A 283 2.58 27.51 -28.60
N GLY A 284 3.57 26.62 -28.48
CA GLY A 284 4.34 26.41 -27.25
C GLY A 284 3.77 25.32 -26.33
N SER A 285 2.66 24.69 -26.69
CA SER A 285 2.18 23.48 -26.02
C SER A 285 2.99 22.27 -26.47
N ALA A 286 3.23 21.38 -25.50
CA ALA A 286 3.69 20.00 -25.68
C ALA A 286 2.91 19.23 -26.77
N GLY A 287 1.63 19.57 -26.97
CA GLY A 287 0.73 18.88 -27.89
C GLY A 287 0.36 17.47 -27.39
N GLY A 288 -0.86 17.03 -27.73
CA GLY A 288 -1.36 15.70 -27.36
C GLY A 288 -1.77 15.54 -25.91
N ARG A 289 -2.02 16.64 -25.19
CA ARG A 289 -2.81 16.63 -23.96
C ARG A 289 -4.24 16.18 -24.25
N ILE A 290 -4.89 15.53 -23.30
CA ILE A 290 -6.28 15.11 -23.41
C ILE A 290 -7.16 15.91 -22.45
N LYS A 291 -8.45 16.02 -22.79
CA LYS A 291 -9.49 16.65 -21.97
C LYS A 291 -10.85 16.01 -22.23
N ILE A 292 -11.77 16.20 -21.30
CA ILE A 292 -13.19 15.96 -21.55
C ILE A 292 -13.69 17.07 -22.48
N ILE A 293 -14.00 16.72 -23.72
CA ILE A 293 -14.54 17.64 -24.73
C ILE A 293 -16.06 17.76 -24.64
N ASP A 294 -16.73 16.73 -24.13
CA ASP A 294 -18.18 16.68 -23.96
C ASP A 294 -18.53 15.89 -22.68
N ARG A 295 -18.80 16.64 -21.60
CA ARG A 295 -19.15 16.05 -20.30
C ARG A 295 -20.50 15.36 -20.32
N GLN A 296 -21.48 15.92 -21.04
CA GLN A 296 -22.82 15.33 -21.13
C GLN A 296 -22.77 13.98 -21.84
N LYS A 297 -21.99 13.87 -22.92
CA LYS A 297 -21.79 12.61 -23.62
C LYS A 297 -21.11 11.54 -22.76
N LEU A 298 -20.16 11.93 -21.91
CA LEU A 298 -19.53 11.03 -20.95
C LEU A 298 -20.52 10.54 -19.89
N GLU A 299 -21.28 11.45 -19.29
CA GLU A 299 -22.33 11.14 -18.31
C GLU A 299 -23.39 10.20 -18.91
N GLU A 300 -23.89 10.52 -20.11
CA GLU A 300 -24.85 9.66 -20.80
C GLU A 300 -24.30 8.27 -21.11
N ALA A 301 -23.02 8.16 -21.49
CA ALA A 301 -22.40 6.88 -21.78
C ALA A 301 -22.33 5.99 -20.54
N LEU A 302 -21.96 6.58 -19.40
CA LEU A 302 -21.88 5.90 -18.11
C LEU A 302 -23.25 5.53 -17.55
N ILE A 303 -24.28 6.34 -17.78
CA ILE A 303 -25.66 6.03 -17.36
C ILE A 303 -26.27 4.91 -18.21
N LYS A 304 -26.09 4.96 -19.55
CA LYS A 304 -26.72 4.02 -20.47
C LYS A 304 -26.07 2.64 -20.44
N ASN A 305 -24.73 2.58 -20.40
CA ASN A 305 -24.01 1.31 -20.44
C ASN A 305 -22.62 1.41 -19.79
N PRO A 306 -22.55 1.45 -18.44
CA PRO A 306 -21.29 1.60 -17.72
C PRO A 306 -20.32 0.45 -18.00
N GLU A 307 -20.84 -0.77 -18.16
CA GLU A 307 -20.03 -1.96 -18.45
C GLU A 307 -19.30 -1.82 -19.79
N ALA A 308 -19.97 -1.33 -20.83
CA ALA A 308 -19.33 -1.10 -22.14
C ALA A 308 -18.22 -0.05 -22.08
N VAL A 309 -18.37 1.00 -21.25
CA VAL A 309 -17.32 2.01 -21.04
C VAL A 309 -16.14 1.41 -20.28
N LEU A 310 -16.42 0.63 -19.22
CA LEU A 310 -15.38 -0.06 -18.45
C LEU A 310 -14.62 -1.06 -19.29
N GLU A 311 -15.30 -1.88 -20.09
CA GLU A 311 -14.67 -2.84 -20.98
C GLU A 311 -13.78 -2.13 -22.02
N MET A 312 -14.29 -1.07 -22.66
CA MET A 312 -13.52 -0.29 -23.64
C MET A 312 -12.24 0.31 -23.02
N LEU A 313 -12.28 0.74 -21.76
CA LEU A 313 -11.14 1.37 -21.10
C LEU A 313 -10.17 0.34 -20.51
N PHE A 314 -10.66 -0.68 -19.81
CA PHE A 314 -9.88 -1.49 -18.87
C PHE A 314 -9.76 -2.97 -19.23
N LYS A 315 -10.42 -3.47 -20.29
CA LYS A 315 -10.28 -4.88 -20.68
C LYS A 315 -8.80 -5.25 -20.80
N GLU A 316 -8.38 -6.31 -20.14
CA GLU A 316 -6.97 -6.69 -20.15
C GLU A 316 -6.52 -7.10 -21.56
N SER A 317 -5.26 -6.80 -21.89
CA SER A 317 -4.64 -7.31 -23.11
C SER A 317 -4.27 -8.77 -22.91
N GLU A 318 -4.56 -9.61 -23.90
CA GLU A 318 -4.05 -10.99 -23.95
C GLU A 318 -2.78 -10.98 -24.79
N PRO A 319 -1.59 -11.20 -24.20
CA PRO A 319 -0.36 -11.24 -24.98
C PRO A 319 -0.36 -12.47 -25.90
N PRO A 320 0.28 -12.39 -27.07
CA PRO A 320 0.44 -13.54 -27.95
C PRO A 320 1.17 -14.68 -27.25
N THR A 321 0.74 -15.91 -27.46
CA THR A 321 1.38 -17.08 -26.85
C THR A 321 2.70 -17.39 -27.56
N LYS A 322 3.74 -17.72 -26.78
CA LYS A 322 5.06 -18.10 -27.31
C LYS A 322 5.07 -19.62 -27.54
N ASN A 323 5.38 -20.03 -28.77
CA ASN A 323 5.59 -21.42 -29.15
C ASN A 323 6.90 -21.97 -28.57
N GLU A 324 7.00 -23.30 -28.51
CA GLU A 324 8.20 -24.01 -28.04
C GLU A 324 9.46 -23.69 -28.88
N ASP A 325 9.27 -23.29 -30.15
CA ASP A 325 10.35 -22.86 -31.07
C ASP A 325 10.78 -21.40 -30.89
N GLY A 326 10.14 -20.67 -29.96
CA GLY A 326 10.42 -19.27 -29.67
C GLY A 326 9.69 -18.26 -30.57
N THR A 327 8.85 -18.72 -31.52
CA THR A 327 7.97 -17.84 -32.32
C THR A 327 6.71 -17.46 -31.53
N TYR A 328 6.07 -16.35 -31.90
CA TYR A 328 4.81 -15.92 -31.28
C TYR A 328 3.61 -16.31 -32.16
N ASN A 329 2.57 -16.87 -31.55
CA ASN A 329 1.28 -17.01 -32.18
C ASN A 329 0.63 -15.64 -32.36
N ASN A 330 -0.21 -15.50 -33.39
CA ASN A 330 -0.91 -14.24 -33.65
C ASN A 330 -2.28 -14.19 -32.94
N ASP A 331 -2.39 -14.87 -31.80
CA ASP A 331 -3.61 -15.05 -30.99
C ASP A 331 -3.78 -13.95 -29.92
N GLY A 332 -2.80 -13.06 -29.79
CA GLY A 332 -2.85 -11.96 -28.83
C GLY A 332 -4.01 -11.01 -29.11
N LYS A 333 -4.83 -10.73 -28.09
CA LYS A 333 -5.94 -9.80 -28.16
C LYS A 333 -5.56 -8.46 -27.54
N LYS A 334 -5.86 -7.39 -28.26
CA LYS A 334 -5.66 -6.03 -27.76
C LYS A 334 -6.65 -5.75 -26.63
N GLY A 335 -6.14 -5.26 -25.50
CA GLY A 335 -6.96 -4.80 -24.40
C GLY A 335 -7.67 -3.47 -24.69
N GLY A 336 -8.35 -2.97 -23.67
CA GLY A 336 -8.95 -1.64 -23.62
C GLY A 336 -7.91 -0.53 -23.82
N ILE A 337 -8.39 0.70 -23.96
CA ILE A 337 -7.54 1.87 -24.24
C ILE A 337 -6.48 2.06 -23.15
N LEU A 338 -6.86 1.99 -21.87
CA LEU A 338 -5.94 2.18 -20.75
C LEU A 338 -5.00 1.00 -20.55
N ALA A 339 -5.48 -0.23 -20.78
CA ALA A 339 -4.63 -1.42 -20.75
C ALA A 339 -3.49 -1.30 -21.78
N ARG A 340 -3.81 -0.88 -23.01
CA ARG A 340 -2.80 -0.63 -24.06
C ARG A 340 -1.83 0.49 -23.72
N ILE A 341 -2.30 1.57 -23.09
CA ILE A 341 -1.42 2.66 -22.62
C ILE A 341 -0.45 2.12 -21.57
N HIS A 342 -0.97 1.40 -20.59
CA HIS A 342 -0.18 0.77 -19.54
C HIS A 342 0.88 -0.18 -20.14
N ASP A 343 0.50 -1.04 -21.10
CA ASP A 343 1.41 -1.95 -21.79
C ASP A 343 2.54 -1.23 -22.53
N ASN A 344 2.22 -0.15 -23.25
CA ASN A 344 3.23 0.64 -23.95
C ASN A 344 4.18 1.36 -23.00
N LEU A 345 3.68 1.88 -21.87
CA LEU A 345 4.51 2.50 -20.85
C LEU A 345 5.46 1.48 -20.22
N MET A 346 4.98 0.29 -19.88
CA MET A 346 5.81 -0.80 -19.36
C MET A 346 6.90 -1.21 -20.37
N GLY A 347 6.55 -1.37 -21.65
CA GLY A 347 7.55 -1.66 -22.68
C GLY A 347 8.61 -0.56 -22.82
N GLY A 348 8.20 0.71 -22.68
CA GLY A 348 9.13 1.83 -22.63
C GLY A 348 10.06 1.78 -21.41
N MET A 349 9.53 1.44 -20.24
CA MET A 349 10.33 1.25 -19.01
C MET A 349 11.32 0.11 -19.15
N GLU A 350 10.91 -1.03 -19.73
CA GLU A 350 11.79 -2.17 -20.02
C GLU A 350 12.95 -1.78 -20.96
N GLU A 351 12.67 -1.01 -22.02
CA GLU A 351 13.72 -0.49 -22.91
C GLU A 351 14.67 0.48 -22.21
N ILE A 352 14.15 1.34 -21.33
CA ILE A 352 14.98 2.23 -20.50
C ILE A 352 15.89 1.41 -19.58
N ILE A 353 15.35 0.41 -18.88
CA ILE A 353 16.13 -0.47 -17.99
C ILE A 353 17.23 -1.20 -18.78
N LYS A 354 16.94 -1.71 -19.97
CA LYS A 354 17.97 -2.32 -20.83
C LYS A 354 19.08 -1.33 -21.19
N LYS A 355 18.75 -0.06 -21.43
CA LYS A 355 19.72 0.98 -21.79
C LYS A 355 20.53 1.50 -20.60
N SER A 356 19.88 1.91 -19.52
CA SER A 356 20.48 2.63 -18.38
C SER A 356 20.57 1.85 -17.08
N GLY A 357 20.01 0.64 -17.02
CA GLY A 357 19.91 -0.14 -15.80
C GLY A 357 18.74 0.31 -14.92
N THR A 358 18.57 -0.36 -13.79
CA THR A 358 17.47 -0.11 -12.85
C THR A 358 17.68 1.11 -11.95
N GLY A 359 18.89 1.66 -11.90
CA GLY A 359 19.22 2.73 -10.94
C GLY A 359 18.88 2.33 -9.50
N GLU A 360 18.35 3.28 -8.73
CA GLU A 360 17.87 3.07 -7.35
C GLU A 360 16.39 2.60 -7.28
N ASP A 361 15.70 2.56 -8.43
CA ASP A 361 14.25 2.36 -8.51
C ASP A 361 13.85 0.88 -8.76
N ALA A 362 14.72 -0.08 -8.42
CA ALA A 362 14.48 -1.50 -8.64
C ALA A 362 13.16 -2.00 -8.01
N ASP A 363 12.82 -1.50 -6.82
CA ASP A 363 11.59 -1.85 -6.12
C ASP A 363 10.34 -1.25 -6.79
N LEU A 364 10.46 -0.04 -7.33
CA LEU A 364 9.39 0.58 -8.11
C LEU A 364 9.04 -0.30 -9.33
N TYR A 365 10.05 -0.74 -10.10
CA TYR A 365 9.82 -1.59 -11.27
C TYR A 365 9.12 -2.92 -10.92
N ARG A 366 9.49 -3.55 -9.80
CA ARG A 366 8.84 -4.77 -9.31
C ARG A 366 7.39 -4.53 -8.91
N SER A 367 7.08 -3.37 -8.33
CA SER A 367 5.71 -3.00 -7.94
C SER A 367 4.81 -2.75 -9.14
N VAL A 368 5.35 -2.20 -10.23
CA VAL A 368 4.60 -1.96 -11.48
C VAL A 368 4.29 -3.28 -12.18
N ARG A 369 5.29 -4.17 -12.31
CA ARG A 369 5.12 -5.51 -12.88
C ARG A 369 6.16 -6.46 -12.30
N GLY A 370 5.71 -7.49 -11.59
CA GLY A 370 6.57 -8.40 -10.83
C GLY A 370 7.65 -9.12 -11.65
N ASN A 371 7.43 -9.33 -12.95
CA ASN A 371 8.38 -9.94 -13.87
C ASN A 371 9.12 -8.94 -14.78
N MET A 372 8.95 -7.62 -14.62
CA MET A 372 9.56 -6.60 -15.48
C MET A 372 11.09 -6.70 -15.53
N LEU A 373 11.70 -7.08 -14.41
CA LEU A 373 13.16 -7.20 -14.31
C LEU A 373 13.68 -8.58 -14.72
N LEU A 374 12.80 -9.55 -14.98
CA LEU A 374 13.23 -10.92 -15.25
C LEU A 374 14.13 -10.98 -16.48
N ASP A 375 13.70 -10.37 -17.59
CA ASP A 375 14.46 -10.35 -18.84
C ASP A 375 15.77 -9.57 -18.70
N PHE A 376 15.78 -8.47 -17.93
CA PHE A 376 17.01 -7.72 -17.67
C PHE A 376 18.06 -8.55 -16.91
N VAL A 377 17.61 -9.33 -15.93
CA VAL A 377 18.51 -10.20 -15.15
C VAL A 377 18.96 -11.41 -15.97
N THR A 378 18.04 -12.06 -16.69
CA THR A 378 18.34 -13.31 -17.41
C THR A 378 19.09 -13.08 -18.72
N GLU A 379 18.76 -12.04 -19.50
CA GLU A 379 19.40 -11.76 -20.80
C GLU A 379 20.64 -10.86 -20.67
N PHE A 380 20.62 -9.87 -19.76
CA PHE A 380 21.70 -8.87 -19.64
C PHE A 380 22.58 -9.06 -18.39
N GLY A 381 22.28 -10.04 -17.53
CA GLY A 381 23.08 -10.32 -16.33
C GLY A 381 23.11 -9.15 -15.34
N SER A 382 22.06 -8.32 -15.33
CA SER A 382 21.99 -7.06 -14.55
C SER A 382 22.99 -5.98 -14.96
N ILE A 383 23.58 -6.07 -16.16
CA ILE A 383 24.52 -5.07 -16.68
C ILE A 383 23.87 -4.36 -17.87
N SER A 384 23.57 -3.08 -17.72
CA SER A 384 22.93 -2.29 -18.79
C SER A 384 23.87 -2.01 -19.96
N LEU A 385 23.31 -1.55 -21.08
CA LEU A 385 24.12 -1.14 -22.24
C LEU A 385 25.10 -0.01 -21.87
N LEU A 386 24.66 0.97 -21.08
CA LEU A 386 25.53 2.04 -20.60
C LEU A 386 26.62 1.50 -19.66
N ASP A 387 26.31 0.57 -18.77
CA ASP A 387 27.31 -0.05 -17.89
C ASP A 387 28.39 -0.77 -18.68
N ARG A 388 28.00 -1.51 -19.73
CA ARG A 388 28.94 -2.19 -20.63
C ARG A 388 29.87 -1.21 -21.34
N ASP A 389 29.36 -0.07 -21.76
CA ASP A 389 30.16 0.96 -22.39
C ASP A 389 31.11 1.63 -21.38
N VAL A 390 30.64 1.93 -20.17
CA VAL A 390 31.49 2.44 -19.07
C VAL A 390 32.63 1.47 -18.76
N LEU A 391 32.33 0.17 -18.61
CA LEU A 391 33.35 -0.84 -18.37
C LEU A 391 34.38 -0.91 -19.52
N ARG A 392 33.94 -0.74 -20.76
CA ARG A 392 34.84 -0.68 -21.93
C ARG A 392 35.74 0.55 -21.88
N TYR A 393 35.19 1.71 -21.53
CA TYR A 393 35.98 2.94 -21.40
C TYR A 393 36.99 2.85 -20.26
N ASN A 394 36.62 2.28 -19.11
CA ASN A 394 37.54 2.07 -17.99
C ASN A 394 38.73 1.19 -18.39
N ARG A 395 38.50 0.06 -19.06
CA ARG A 395 39.59 -0.79 -19.56
C ARG A 395 40.52 -0.03 -20.51
N ARG A 396 39.94 0.78 -21.41
CA ARG A 396 40.72 1.61 -22.33
C ARG A 396 41.53 2.68 -21.59
N ILE A 397 41.00 3.24 -20.52
CA ILE A 397 41.72 4.19 -19.66
C ILE A 397 42.91 3.48 -18.99
N ASP A 398 42.70 2.28 -18.46
CA ASP A 398 43.76 1.46 -17.86
C ASP A 398 44.88 1.15 -18.86
N ASP A 399 44.52 0.70 -20.08
CA ASP A 399 45.48 0.43 -21.15
C ASP A 399 46.31 1.67 -21.52
N LEU A 400 45.68 2.85 -21.53
CA LEU A 400 46.32 4.12 -21.83
C LEU A 400 47.23 4.57 -20.68
N ASN A 401 46.83 4.36 -19.42
CA ASN A 401 47.66 4.64 -18.25
C ASN A 401 48.91 3.76 -18.24
N ASP A 402 48.77 2.46 -18.54
CA ASP A 402 49.91 1.55 -18.69
C ASP A 402 50.86 2.00 -19.81
N MET A 403 50.31 2.46 -20.93
CA MET A 403 51.11 3.01 -22.02
C MET A 403 51.84 4.30 -21.61
N LEU A 404 51.19 5.17 -20.84
CA LEU A 404 51.79 6.39 -20.31
C LEU A 404 52.96 6.07 -19.38
N ILE A 405 52.76 5.15 -18.42
CA ILE A 405 53.82 4.70 -17.50
C ILE A 405 55.00 4.10 -18.27
N ARG A 406 54.74 3.27 -19.29
CA ARG A 406 55.82 2.73 -20.15
C ARG A 406 56.59 3.84 -20.87
N LYS A 407 55.92 4.87 -21.37
CA LYS A 407 56.58 6.02 -22.02
C LYS A 407 57.39 6.84 -21.03
N GLU A 408 56.84 7.14 -19.86
CA GLU A 408 57.53 7.84 -18.78
C GLU A 408 58.82 7.09 -18.40
N ASN A 409 58.72 5.79 -18.14
CA ASN A 409 59.88 4.94 -17.83
C ASN A 409 60.94 4.95 -18.96
N SER A 410 60.51 4.95 -20.22
CA SER A 410 61.42 5.07 -21.36
C SER A 410 62.14 6.43 -21.39
N TYR A 411 61.42 7.52 -21.15
CA TYR A 411 62.02 8.85 -21.06
C TYR A 411 62.97 8.95 -19.87
N TYR A 412 62.59 8.47 -18.68
CA TYR A 412 63.48 8.41 -17.51
C TYR A 412 64.77 7.65 -17.84
N ALA A 413 64.68 6.48 -18.49
CA ALA A 413 65.86 5.72 -18.89
C ALA A 413 66.76 6.48 -19.89
N GLN A 414 66.18 7.20 -20.86
CA GLN A 414 66.91 8.04 -21.80
C GLN A 414 67.60 9.22 -21.09
N PHE A 415 66.90 9.89 -20.17
CA PHE A 415 67.48 10.97 -19.37
C PHE A 415 68.63 10.47 -18.49
N THR A 416 68.47 9.35 -17.79
CA THR A 416 69.55 8.73 -17.00
C THR A 416 70.74 8.33 -17.87
N ALA A 417 70.50 7.81 -19.09
CA ALA A 417 71.58 7.48 -20.02
C ALA A 417 72.34 8.74 -20.49
N LEU A 418 71.63 9.82 -20.77
CA LEU A 418 72.20 11.12 -21.12
C LEU A 418 73.03 11.70 -19.96
N GLU A 419 72.51 11.69 -18.73
CA GLU A 419 73.25 12.12 -17.54
C GLU A 419 74.53 11.31 -17.34
N ARG A 420 74.47 9.98 -17.52
CA ARG A 420 75.67 9.13 -17.46
C ARG A 420 76.67 9.45 -18.57
N ALA A 421 76.20 9.75 -19.78
CA ALA A 421 77.06 10.13 -20.89
C ALA A 421 77.75 11.48 -20.64
N ILE A 422 77.00 12.48 -20.15
CA ILE A 422 77.54 13.80 -19.76
C ILE A 422 78.55 13.64 -18.62
N ALA A 423 78.24 12.85 -17.59
CA ALA A 423 79.15 12.58 -16.49
C ALA A 423 80.46 11.93 -16.97
N ARG A 424 80.38 10.97 -17.89
CA ARG A 424 81.57 10.36 -18.53
C ARG A 424 82.36 11.37 -19.37
N MET A 425 81.69 12.21 -20.15
CA MET A 425 82.35 13.28 -20.91
C MET A 425 83.06 14.27 -19.99
N ASN A 426 82.44 14.68 -18.89
CA ASN A 426 83.05 15.56 -17.91
C ASN A 426 84.26 14.90 -17.23
N GLN A 427 84.17 13.61 -16.89
CA GLN A 427 85.32 12.85 -16.38
C GLN A 427 86.46 12.74 -17.40
N GLN A 428 86.15 12.51 -18.68
CA GLN A 428 87.15 12.49 -19.75
C GLN A 428 87.78 13.87 -19.97
N SER A 429 86.99 14.94 -19.94
CA SER A 429 87.48 16.32 -20.02
C SER A 429 88.37 16.68 -18.84
N LEU A 430 88.01 16.26 -17.63
CA LEU A 430 88.83 16.46 -16.42
C LEU A 430 90.13 15.66 -16.46
N TRP A 431 90.08 14.41 -16.93
CA TRP A 431 91.27 13.58 -17.15
C TRP A 431 92.21 14.20 -18.19
N LEU A 432 91.67 14.68 -19.31
CA LEU A 432 92.43 15.43 -20.32
C LEU A 432 93.02 16.73 -19.72
N MET A 433 92.25 17.51 -18.95
CA MET A 433 92.78 18.70 -18.28
C MET A 433 93.91 18.39 -17.29
N GLN A 434 93.81 17.30 -16.51
CA GLN A 434 94.89 16.87 -15.61
C GLN A 434 96.16 16.46 -16.37
N GLN A 435 96.00 15.83 -17.54
CA GLN A 435 97.13 15.42 -18.38
C GLN A 435 97.80 16.62 -19.10
N PHE A 436 97.05 17.69 -19.38
CA PHE A 436 97.56 18.93 -19.95
C PHE A 436 98.10 19.95 -18.93
N MET A 437 97.73 19.85 -17.65
CA MET A 437 98.20 20.74 -16.56
C MET A 437 99.33 20.14 -15.71
N GLY A 438 99.78 18.91 -16.01
CA GLY A 438 100.84 18.20 -15.31
C GLY A 438 102.18 18.14 -16.06
N GLN A 439 102.65 19.28 -16.60
CA GLN A 439 104.03 19.47 -17.07
C GLN A 439 104.64 20.74 -16.49
#